data_AF-A0A1B8WJT0-F1
#
_entry.id   AF-A0A1B8WJT0-F1
#
_cell.length_a   1.000
_cell.length_b   1.000
_cell.length_c   1.000
_cell.angle_alpha   90.00
_cell.angle_beta   90.00
_cell.angle_gamma   90.00
#
_symmetry.space_group_name_H-M   'P 1'
#
loop_
_entity.id
_entity.type
_entity.pdbx_description
1 polymer ?
#
loop_
_entity_poly.entity_id
_entity_poly.type
_entity_poly.pdbx_seq_one_letter_code
_entity_poly.pdbx_strand_id
1 'polypeptide(L)'
;MQPYLQYIVLLGAVVIVGAFVMPRKKQEHSLPSQSMQNMETALEQFMENMEKDNEELVQLVRDAQQETKVDAERQEQRIAELERKCEQLAEQLQMARSATATITLQTASPQPLSIDAGKSEAAFAKLPEPVEEEAPRANTIHSRYAELFSLYEQGKSIEMISKKLGMNKGEVQLIIQLAKQEEAAHA
;
A
#
# COMPACT_ATOMS: atom_id res chain seq x y z
N MET A 1 18.35 -84.64 -44.52
CA MET A 1 18.05 -83.28 -45.03
C MET A 1 17.38 -82.52 -43.89
N GLN A 2 17.97 -81.39 -43.49
CA GLN A 2 17.80 -80.77 -42.16
C GLN A 2 16.47 -79.99 -42.02
N PRO A 3 15.54 -80.39 -41.12
CA PRO A 3 14.24 -79.73 -40.95
C PRO A 3 14.33 -78.31 -40.37
N TYR A 4 15.46 -77.95 -39.76
CA TYR A 4 15.70 -76.63 -39.17
C TYR A 4 15.69 -75.49 -40.20
N LEU A 5 16.13 -75.75 -41.44
CA LEU A 5 16.10 -74.73 -42.50
C LEU A 5 14.66 -74.37 -42.90
N GLN A 6 13.73 -75.33 -42.88
CA GLN A 6 12.32 -75.06 -43.20
C GLN A 6 11.65 -74.20 -42.14
N TYR A 7 11.92 -74.42 -40.85
CA TYR A 7 11.36 -73.58 -39.78
C TYR A 7 11.87 -72.13 -39.84
N ILE A 8 13.14 -71.92 -40.18
CA ILE A 8 13.72 -70.58 -40.34
C ILE A 8 13.07 -69.84 -41.51
N VAL A 9 12.85 -70.52 -42.65
CA VAL A 9 12.18 -69.93 -43.82
C VAL A 9 10.72 -69.59 -43.52
N LEU A 10 10.01 -70.46 -42.79
CA LEU A 10 8.61 -70.25 -42.42
C LEU A 10 8.47 -69.08 -41.42
N LEU A 11 9.34 -68.99 -40.42
CA LEU A 11 9.37 -67.88 -39.47
C LEU A 11 9.70 -66.55 -40.16
N GLY A 12 10.65 -66.56 -41.09
CA GLY A 12 11.00 -65.39 -41.90
C GLY A 12 9.85 -64.91 -42.77
N ALA A 13 9.11 -65.83 -43.41
CA ALA A 13 7.94 -65.50 -44.22
C ALA A 13 6.85 -64.80 -43.40
N VAL A 14 6.58 -65.27 -42.17
CA VAL A 14 5.58 -64.65 -41.28
C VAL A 14 6.00 -63.24 -40.86
N VAL A 15 7.28 -63.01 -40.57
CA VAL A 15 7.80 -61.67 -40.21
C VAL A 15 7.68 -60.70 -41.39
N ILE A 16 7.97 -61.14 -42.61
CA ILE A 16 7.87 -60.30 -43.82
C ILE A 16 6.40 -59.93 -44.08
N VAL A 17 5.48 -60.88 -43.97
CA VAL A 17 4.04 -60.61 -44.13
C VAL A 17 3.53 -59.69 -43.02
N GLY A 18 3.96 -59.92 -41.78
CA GLY A 18 3.64 -59.05 -40.65
C GLY A 18 4.14 -57.62 -40.85
N ALA A 19 5.34 -57.44 -41.40
CA ALA A 19 5.88 -56.13 -41.74
C ALA A 19 5.15 -55.45 -42.91
N PHE A 20 4.62 -56.23 -43.86
CA PHE A 20 3.86 -55.70 -45.00
C PHE A 20 2.42 -55.31 -44.63
N VAL A 21 1.82 -56.02 -43.68
CA VAL A 21 0.49 -55.71 -43.13
C VAL A 21 0.54 -54.60 -42.08
N MET A 22 1.71 -54.31 -41.51
CA MET A 22 1.88 -53.20 -40.57
C MET A 22 1.79 -51.86 -41.33
N PRO A 23 0.70 -51.07 -41.17
CA PRO A 23 0.65 -49.73 -41.73
C PRO A 23 1.75 -48.92 -41.05
N ARG A 24 2.76 -48.54 -41.82
CA ARG A 24 3.86 -47.69 -41.36
C ARG A 24 3.27 -46.35 -40.89
N LYS A 25 2.96 -46.26 -39.60
CA LYS A 25 2.78 -44.99 -38.91
C LYS A 25 4.14 -44.31 -38.96
N LYS A 26 4.31 -43.45 -39.96
CA LYS A 26 5.37 -42.46 -40.01
C LYS A 26 5.30 -41.68 -38.71
N GLN A 27 6.21 -41.99 -37.80
CA GLN A 27 6.61 -41.10 -36.73
C GLN A 27 7.42 -39.99 -37.40
N GLU A 28 6.71 -39.09 -38.09
CA GLU A 28 7.32 -37.88 -38.63
C GLU A 28 7.40 -36.87 -37.49
N HIS A 29 8.63 -36.56 -37.09
CA HIS A 29 9.00 -35.40 -36.30
C HIS A 29 8.87 -34.10 -37.12
N SER A 30 7.89 -34.00 -38.02
CA SER A 30 7.48 -32.75 -38.65
C SER A 30 6.34 -32.22 -37.78
N LEU A 31 6.54 -31.08 -37.14
CA LEU A 31 5.42 -30.32 -36.59
C LEU A 31 4.37 -30.21 -37.71
N PRO A 32 3.11 -30.63 -37.51
CA PRO A 32 2.12 -30.52 -38.56
C PRO A 32 2.05 -29.04 -38.95
N SER A 33 2.06 -28.72 -40.24
CA SER A 33 1.97 -27.35 -40.76
C SER A 33 0.82 -26.55 -40.11
N GLN A 34 -0.24 -27.25 -39.73
CA GLN A 34 -1.37 -26.75 -38.96
C GLN A 34 -0.97 -26.18 -37.58
N SER A 35 0.01 -26.77 -36.87
CA SER A 35 0.54 -26.24 -35.62
C SER A 35 1.37 -24.96 -35.81
N MET A 36 2.07 -24.81 -36.95
CA MET A 36 2.76 -23.56 -37.29
C MET A 36 1.76 -22.46 -37.64
N GLN A 37 0.71 -22.80 -38.38
CA GLN A 37 -0.35 -21.85 -38.74
C GLN A 37 -1.17 -21.40 -37.52
N ASN A 38 -1.52 -22.33 -36.62
CA ASN A 38 -2.17 -21.99 -35.35
C ASN A 38 -1.27 -21.12 -34.45
N MET A 39 0.05 -21.33 -34.49
CA MET A 39 1.02 -20.51 -33.76
C MET A 39 1.12 -19.11 -34.37
N GLU A 40 1.12 -19.00 -35.70
CA GLU A 40 1.11 -17.72 -36.43
C GLU A 40 -0.15 -16.90 -36.10
N THR A 41 -1.33 -17.51 -36.16
CA THR A 41 -2.59 -16.86 -35.78
C THR A 41 -2.59 -16.43 -34.30
N ALA A 42 -2.04 -17.25 -33.40
CA ALA A 42 -1.91 -16.87 -32.00
C ALA A 42 -0.93 -15.71 -31.79
N LEU A 43 0.11 -15.62 -32.61
CA LEU A 43 1.10 -14.53 -32.56
C LEU A 43 0.52 -13.24 -33.12
N GLU A 44 -0.23 -13.29 -34.23
CA GLU A 44 -0.98 -12.14 -34.76
C GLU A 44 -1.95 -11.59 -33.72
N GLN A 45 -2.73 -12.47 -33.08
CA GLN A 45 -3.68 -12.09 -32.05
C GLN A 45 -2.99 -11.54 -30.79
N PHE A 46 -1.81 -12.07 -30.44
CA PHE A 46 -1.00 -11.52 -29.35
C PHE A 46 -0.42 -10.15 -29.69
N MET A 47 0.06 -9.94 -30.92
CA MET A 47 0.56 -8.64 -31.36
C MET A 47 -0.54 -7.58 -31.35
N GLU A 48 -1.74 -7.92 -31.84
CA GLU A 48 -2.89 -7.02 -31.81
C GLU A 48 -3.26 -6.61 -30.37
N ASN A 49 -3.27 -7.58 -29.45
CA ASN A 49 -3.49 -7.28 -28.03
C ASN A 49 -2.35 -6.44 -27.43
N MET A 50 -1.08 -6.74 -27.75
CA MET A 50 0.05 -5.99 -27.21
C MET A 50 0.13 -4.55 -27.71
N GLU A 51 -0.24 -4.31 -28.97
CA GLU A 51 -0.34 -2.95 -29.50
C GLU A 51 -1.40 -2.16 -28.75
N LYS A 52 -2.56 -2.77 -28.54
CA LYS A 52 -3.66 -2.18 -27.76
C LYS A 52 -3.27 -1.92 -26.30
N ASP A 53 -2.62 -2.86 -25.64
CA ASP A 53 -2.15 -2.71 -24.26
C ASP A 53 -1.12 -1.59 -24.14
N ASN A 54 -0.25 -1.42 -25.15
CA ASN A 54 0.72 -0.33 -25.19
C ASN A 54 0.01 1.02 -25.36
N GLU A 55 -0.95 1.12 -26.27
CA GLU A 55 -1.76 2.34 -26.42
C GLU A 55 -2.50 2.70 -25.13
N GLU A 56 -3.10 1.72 -24.46
CA GLU A 56 -3.79 1.90 -23.19
C GLU A 56 -2.84 2.34 -22.07
N LEU A 57 -1.67 1.71 -21.94
CA LEU A 57 -0.64 2.12 -20.98
C LEU A 57 -0.19 3.55 -21.22
N VAL A 58 0.07 3.91 -22.47
CA VAL A 58 0.51 5.26 -22.83
C VAL A 58 -0.60 6.27 -22.52
N GLN A 59 -1.86 5.95 -22.78
CA GLN A 59 -2.99 6.80 -22.44
C GLN A 59 -3.13 6.96 -20.93
N LEU A 60 -3.06 5.88 -20.17
CA LEU A 60 -3.17 5.89 -18.72
C LEU A 60 -2.04 6.69 -18.05
N VAL A 61 -0.82 6.61 -18.59
CA VAL A 61 0.30 7.44 -18.14
C VAL A 61 0.06 8.92 -18.45
N ARG A 62 -0.50 9.26 -19.62
CA ARG A 62 -0.84 10.65 -19.94
C ARG A 62 -1.92 11.18 -19.00
N ASP A 63 -2.96 10.39 -18.75
CA ASP A 63 -4.05 10.77 -17.85
C ASP A 63 -3.56 10.96 -16.42
N ALA A 64 -2.73 10.03 -15.92
CA ALA A 64 -2.11 10.15 -14.59
C ALA A 64 -1.21 11.38 -14.47
N GLN A 65 -0.42 11.70 -15.51
CA GLN A 65 0.38 12.93 -15.52
C GLN A 65 -0.50 14.18 -15.52
N GLN A 66 -1.60 14.17 -16.29
CA GLN A 66 -2.51 15.29 -16.36
C GLN A 66 -3.22 15.52 -15.02
N GLU A 67 -3.71 14.45 -14.38
CA GLU A 67 -4.31 14.50 -13.05
C GLU A 67 -3.31 15.03 -12.02
N THR A 68 -2.07 14.53 -12.04
CA THR A 68 -1.00 15.01 -11.14
C THR A 68 -0.72 16.50 -11.31
N LYS A 69 -0.71 17.01 -12.55
CA LYS A 69 -0.53 18.45 -12.81
C LYS A 69 -1.68 19.28 -12.26
N VAL A 70 -2.93 18.85 -12.51
CA VAL A 70 -4.13 19.53 -12.02
C VAL A 70 -4.16 19.54 -10.48
N ASP A 71 -3.80 18.43 -9.84
CA ASP A 71 -3.71 18.34 -8.40
C ASP A 71 -2.60 19.23 -7.82
N ALA A 72 -1.44 19.29 -8.49
CA ALA A 72 -0.35 20.19 -8.09
C ALA A 72 -0.78 21.65 -8.16
N GLU A 73 -1.42 22.08 -9.26
CA GLU A 73 -1.96 23.44 -9.40
C GLU A 73 -2.99 23.76 -8.31
N ARG A 74 -3.87 22.81 -7.99
CA ARG A 74 -4.88 22.98 -6.94
C ARG A 74 -4.25 23.10 -5.55
N GLN A 75 -3.21 22.33 -5.27
CA GLN A 75 -2.47 22.42 -4.01
C GLN A 75 -1.73 23.75 -3.91
N GLU A 76 -1.10 24.21 -4.99
CA GLU A 76 -0.41 25.50 -5.04
C GLU A 76 -1.37 26.67 -4.81
N GLN A 77 -2.58 26.64 -5.39
CA GLN A 77 -3.62 27.62 -5.10
C GLN A 77 -4.03 27.65 -3.62
N ARG A 78 -4.17 26.46 -2.99
CA ARG A 78 -4.48 26.37 -1.55
C ARG A 78 -3.35 26.91 -0.69
N ILE A 79 -2.09 26.62 -1.04
CA ILE A 79 -0.93 27.14 -0.35
C ILE A 79 -0.92 28.66 -0.43
N ALA A 80 -1.09 29.24 -1.62
CA ALA A 80 -1.16 30.68 -1.81
C ALA A 80 -2.29 31.35 -0.99
N GLU A 81 -3.46 30.70 -0.90
CA GLU A 81 -4.57 31.21 -0.07
C GLU A 81 -4.22 31.16 1.43
N LEU A 82 -3.58 30.07 1.89
CA LEU A 82 -3.14 29.93 3.28
C LEU A 82 -2.04 30.92 3.64
N GLU A 83 -1.06 31.12 2.76
CA GLU A 83 -0.01 32.13 2.91
C GLU A 83 -0.61 33.53 3.08
N ARG A 84 -1.58 33.89 2.23
CA ARG A 84 -2.29 35.17 2.35
C ARG A 84 -3.04 35.32 3.66
N LYS A 85 -3.69 34.26 4.16
CA LYS A 85 -4.37 34.29 5.48
C LYS A 85 -3.36 34.43 6.62
N CYS A 86 -2.22 33.74 6.52
CA CYS A 86 -1.14 33.86 7.50
C CYS A 86 -0.57 35.29 7.54
N GLU A 87 -0.34 35.91 6.38
CA GLU A 87 0.08 37.31 6.29
C GLU A 87 -0.94 38.26 6.92
N GLN A 88 -2.23 38.09 6.61
CA GLN A 88 -3.30 38.90 7.21
C GLN A 88 -3.36 38.76 8.74
N LEU A 89 -3.23 37.54 9.26
CA LEU A 89 -3.21 37.31 10.71
C LEU A 89 -1.95 37.87 11.37
N ALA A 90 -0.80 37.77 10.70
CA ALA A 90 0.45 38.37 11.16
C ALA A 90 0.34 39.89 11.25
N GLU A 91 -0.25 40.54 10.23
CA GLU A 91 -0.53 41.98 10.23
C GLU A 91 -1.49 42.36 11.35
N GLN A 92 -2.60 41.64 11.53
CA GLN A 92 -3.57 41.90 12.61
C GLN A 92 -2.93 41.76 13.99
N LEU A 93 -2.12 40.73 14.22
CA LEU A 93 -1.40 40.56 15.48
C LEU A 93 -0.37 41.68 15.70
N GLN A 94 0.29 42.14 14.64
CA GLN A 94 1.23 43.26 14.73
C GLN A 94 0.51 44.57 15.06
N MET A 95 -0.65 44.84 14.45
CA MET A 95 -1.49 45.99 14.77
C MET A 95 -2.05 45.92 16.20
N ALA A 96 -2.52 44.75 16.64
CA ALA A 96 -3.01 44.56 18.01
C ALA A 96 -1.89 44.74 19.04
N ARG A 97 -0.69 44.21 18.77
CA ARG A 97 0.50 44.39 19.60
C ARG A 97 0.94 45.85 19.67
N SER A 98 0.98 46.56 18.54
CA SER A 98 1.36 47.98 18.53
C SER A 98 0.34 48.83 19.28
N ALA A 99 -0.97 48.61 19.08
CA ALA A 99 -2.02 49.27 19.84
C ALA A 99 -1.92 49.00 21.36
N THR A 100 -1.67 47.75 21.75
CA THR A 100 -1.48 47.37 23.16
C THR A 100 -0.23 48.02 23.75
N ALA A 101 0.89 48.04 23.01
CA ALA A 101 2.14 48.65 23.45
C ALA A 101 1.99 50.16 23.69
N THR A 102 1.27 50.87 22.82
CA THR A 102 0.96 52.30 23.01
C THR A 102 0.10 52.54 24.26
N ILE A 103 -0.87 51.68 24.54
CA ILE A 103 -1.72 51.78 25.74
C ILE A 103 -0.90 51.52 27.02
N THR A 104 -0.06 50.48 27.05
CA THR A 104 0.76 50.14 28.22
C THR A 104 1.80 51.22 28.56
N LEU A 105 2.34 51.94 27.57
CA LEU A 105 3.24 53.07 27.81
C LEU A 105 2.52 54.29 28.41
N GLN A 106 1.20 54.41 28.23
CA GLN A 106 0.39 55.48 28.83
C GLN A 106 -0.17 55.14 30.22
N THR A 107 -0.16 53.87 30.64
CA THR A 107 -0.74 53.41 31.93
C THR A 107 0.27 52.88 32.96
N ALA A 108 1.57 53.11 32.77
CA ALA A 108 2.62 52.67 33.70
C ALA A 108 2.60 53.49 35.02
N SER A 109 1.66 53.18 35.91
CA SER A 109 1.77 53.41 37.35
C SER A 109 1.87 52.02 38.01
N PRO A 110 3.00 51.67 38.65
CA PRO A 110 3.18 50.34 39.21
C PRO A 110 2.48 50.23 40.57
N GLN A 111 1.43 49.42 40.66
CA GLN A 111 0.95 48.90 41.94
C GLN A 111 1.19 47.39 42.01
N PRO A 112 1.96 46.90 43.01
CA PRO A 112 2.18 45.47 43.18
C PRO A 112 0.96 44.83 43.86
N LEU A 113 0.28 43.93 43.16
CA LEU A 113 -0.67 43.00 43.77
C LEU A 113 0.11 41.91 44.52
N SER A 114 -0.06 41.89 45.83
CA SER A 114 0.38 40.78 46.68
C SER A 114 -0.58 39.60 46.46
N ILE A 115 -0.06 38.49 45.93
CA ILE A 115 -0.79 37.22 45.87
C ILE A 115 -0.45 36.46 47.15
N ASP A 116 -1.44 36.40 48.03
CA ASP A 116 -1.46 35.59 49.24
C ASP A 116 -1.44 34.09 48.86
N ALA A 117 -0.33 33.43 49.17
CA ALA A 117 -0.14 32.01 48.95
C ALA A 117 -0.72 31.22 50.14
N GLY A 118 -2.04 31.00 50.09
CA GLY A 118 -2.77 30.11 51.01
C GLY A 118 -2.44 28.64 50.75
N LYS A 119 -1.46 28.14 51.50
CA LYS A 119 -1.03 26.74 51.66
C LYS A 119 -2.20 25.86 52.15
N SER A 120 -2.63 24.88 51.35
CA SER A 120 -3.53 23.79 51.80
C SER A 120 -2.75 22.48 51.80
N GLU A 121 -2.25 22.13 52.98
CA GLU A 121 -1.58 20.87 53.30
C GLU A 121 -2.62 19.85 53.80
N ALA A 122 -2.62 18.69 53.15
CA ALA A 122 -2.73 17.36 53.75
C ALA A 122 -3.89 17.04 54.71
N ALA A 123 -4.82 16.23 54.22
CA ALA A 123 -5.46 15.18 55.01
C ALA A 123 -5.17 13.83 54.33
N PHE A 124 -4.25 13.07 54.90
CA PHE A 124 -3.88 11.73 54.45
C PHE A 124 -4.26 10.70 55.53
N ALA A 125 -4.63 9.51 55.05
CA ALA A 125 -4.63 8.19 55.70
C ALA A 125 -5.86 7.74 56.52
N LYS A 126 -6.63 6.80 55.93
CA LYS A 126 -6.53 5.37 56.29
C LYS A 126 -7.04 4.42 55.17
N LEU A 127 -6.11 3.65 54.60
CA LEU A 127 -6.23 2.46 53.71
C LEU A 127 -6.44 1.16 54.55
N PRO A 128 -6.46 -0.09 54.01
CA PRO A 128 -6.57 -0.63 52.61
C PRO A 128 -7.71 -1.70 52.49
N GLU A 129 -8.16 -2.28 51.36
CA GLU A 129 -7.53 -3.21 50.36
C GLU A 129 -8.68 -3.84 49.51
N PRO A 130 -8.51 -4.43 48.30
CA PRO A 130 -7.46 -4.34 47.26
C PRO A 130 -8.01 -3.61 46.00
N VAL A 131 -7.38 -2.60 45.40
CA VAL A 131 -6.16 -2.61 44.56
C VAL A 131 -6.11 -3.74 43.52
N GLU A 132 -6.76 -3.51 42.38
CA GLU A 132 -6.13 -3.75 41.08
C GLU A 132 -5.69 -2.38 40.51
N GLU A 133 -4.60 -1.84 41.07
CA GLU A 133 -3.56 -1.13 40.30
C GLU A 133 -2.76 -2.22 39.57
N GLU A 134 -2.18 -2.09 38.40
CA GLU A 134 -1.73 -0.94 37.64
C GLU A 134 -1.36 -1.49 36.26
N ALA A 135 -1.71 -0.78 35.20
CA ALA A 135 -0.72 -0.53 34.18
C ALA A 135 -1.04 0.87 33.64
N PRO A 136 -0.03 1.72 33.42
CA PRO A 136 -0.27 2.89 32.59
C PRO A 136 -0.82 2.31 31.29
N ARG A 137 -1.98 2.79 30.82
CA ARG A 137 -2.36 2.54 29.43
C ARG A 137 -1.23 3.16 28.64
N ALA A 138 -0.22 2.36 28.32
CA ALA A 138 0.83 2.75 27.44
C ALA A 138 0.06 3.19 26.20
N ASN A 139 0.10 4.49 25.92
CA ASN A 139 -0.54 5.10 24.76
C ASN A 139 0.23 4.63 23.52
N THR A 140 0.27 3.31 23.32
CA THR A 140 0.98 2.65 22.25
C THR A 140 0.22 2.92 20.97
N ILE A 141 0.97 3.11 19.89
CA ILE A 141 0.42 3.29 18.55
C ILE A 141 -0.53 2.13 18.25
N HIS A 142 -0.19 0.93 18.70
CA HIS A 142 -0.98 -0.28 18.55
C HIS A 142 -2.37 -0.20 19.23
N SER A 143 -2.44 0.32 20.46
CA SER A 143 -3.71 0.45 21.20
C SER A 143 -4.62 1.53 20.62
N ARG A 144 -4.04 2.63 20.12
CA ARG A 144 -4.79 3.74 19.51
C ARG A 144 -5.40 3.38 18.15
N TYR A 145 -4.75 2.49 17.40
CA TYR A 145 -5.15 2.10 16.05
C TYR A 145 -5.50 0.61 15.97
N ALA A 146 -6.04 0.02 17.04
CA ALA A 146 -6.36 -1.40 17.12
C ALA A 146 -7.28 -1.88 15.97
N GLU A 147 -8.23 -1.06 15.53
CA GLU A 147 -9.12 -1.39 14.41
C GLU A 147 -8.37 -1.43 13.06
N LEU A 148 -7.35 -0.58 12.87
CA LEU A 148 -6.48 -0.60 11.69
C LEU A 148 -5.67 -1.89 11.64
N PHE A 149 -5.04 -2.25 12.75
CA PHE A 149 -4.25 -3.49 12.85
C PHE A 149 -5.12 -4.73 12.68
N SER A 150 -6.32 -4.77 13.26
CA SER A 150 -7.27 -5.86 13.05
C SER A 150 -7.59 -6.07 11.56
N LEU A 151 -7.78 -4.99 10.79
CA LEU A 151 -8.03 -5.06 9.35
C LEU A 151 -6.78 -5.43 8.54
N TYR A 152 -5.60 -5.01 9.00
CA TYR A 152 -4.32 -5.35 8.39
C TYR A 152 -3.96 -6.82 8.59
N GLU A 153 -4.17 -7.37 9.79
CA GLU A 153 -4.01 -8.81 10.10
C GLU A 153 -4.99 -9.69 9.33
N GLN A 154 -6.19 -9.17 9.02
CA GLN A 154 -7.15 -9.81 8.11
C GLN A 154 -6.68 -9.84 6.65
N GLY A 155 -5.49 -9.28 6.33
CA GLY A 155 -4.91 -9.25 4.99
C GLY A 155 -5.56 -8.24 4.05
N LYS A 156 -6.31 -7.25 4.58
CA LYS A 156 -6.93 -6.23 3.73
C LYS A 156 -5.89 -5.27 3.17
N SER A 157 -6.11 -4.83 1.93
CA SER A 157 -5.19 -3.88 1.31
C SER A 157 -5.21 -2.54 2.06
N ILE A 158 -4.06 -1.86 2.05
CA ILE A 158 -3.88 -0.55 2.68
C ILE A 158 -4.92 0.45 2.15
N GLU A 159 -5.29 0.36 0.87
CA GLU A 159 -6.34 1.19 0.25
C GLU A 159 -7.74 0.91 0.77
N MET A 160 -8.05 -0.36 1.06
CA MET A 160 -9.34 -0.73 1.62
C MET A 160 -9.43 -0.26 3.08
N ILE A 161 -8.33 -0.38 3.82
CA ILE A 161 -8.21 0.11 5.20
C ILE A 161 -8.35 1.64 5.24
N SER A 162 -7.68 2.36 4.35
CA SER A 162 -7.74 3.82 4.26
C SER A 162 -9.17 4.30 3.95
N LYS A 163 -9.85 3.66 2.99
CA LYS A 163 -11.26 3.95 2.66
C LYS A 163 -12.23 3.64 3.80
N LYS A 164 -12.02 2.53 4.53
CA LYS A 164 -12.92 2.09 5.60
C LYS A 164 -12.79 2.95 6.87
N LEU A 165 -11.58 3.37 7.22
CA LEU A 165 -11.30 4.19 8.40
C LEU A 165 -11.32 5.70 8.10
N GLY A 166 -11.49 6.10 6.83
CA GLY A 166 -11.49 7.51 6.43
C GLY A 166 -10.12 8.20 6.58
N MET A 167 -9.04 7.42 6.52
CA MET A 167 -7.65 7.89 6.66
C MET A 167 -6.97 7.95 5.29
N ASN A 168 -5.90 8.72 5.17
CA ASN A 168 -5.09 8.74 3.94
C ASN A 168 -4.23 7.48 3.82
N LYS A 169 -3.96 7.00 2.59
CA LYS A 169 -3.12 5.81 2.35
C LYS A 169 -1.73 5.92 3.00
N GLY A 170 -1.16 7.13 2.98
CA GLY A 170 0.12 7.44 3.63
C GLY A 170 0.07 7.42 5.15
N GLU A 171 -1.04 7.84 5.77
CA GLU A 171 -1.22 7.79 7.22
C GLU A 171 -1.31 6.34 7.71
N VAL A 172 -2.04 5.48 6.99
CA VAL A 172 -2.11 4.05 7.30
C VAL A 172 -0.73 3.40 7.23
N GLN A 173 0.05 3.71 6.19
CA GLN A 173 1.40 3.19 6.04
C GLN A 173 2.36 3.70 7.13
N LEU A 174 2.25 4.98 7.50
CA LEU A 174 3.06 5.59 8.56
C LEU A 174 2.75 4.97 9.93
N ILE A 175 1.48 4.75 10.25
CA ILE A 175 1.05 4.13 11.52
C ILE A 175 1.60 2.70 11.63
N ILE A 176 1.55 1.92 10.54
CA ILE A 176 2.11 0.56 10.52
C ILE A 176 3.63 0.59 10.74
N GLN A 177 4.33 1.54 10.11
CA GLN A 177 5.79 1.68 10.29
C GLN A 177 6.16 2.12 11.71
N LEU A 178 5.42 3.07 12.28
CA LEU A 178 5.63 3.54 13.65
C LEU A 178 5.38 2.43 14.67
N ALA A 179 4.32 1.65 14.50
CA ALA A 179 4.05 0.51 15.37
C ALA A 179 5.16 -0.55 15.31
N LYS A 180 5.69 -0.83 14.11
CA LYS A 180 6.84 -1.74 13.95
C LYS A 180 8.11 -1.23 14.62
N GLN A 181 8.33 0.09 14.58
CA GLN A 181 9.45 0.73 15.29
C GLN A 181 9.25 0.72 16.81
N GLU A 182 8.00 0.90 17.26
CA GLU A 182 7.64 0.82 18.67
C GLU A 182 7.85 -0.60 19.22
N GLU A 183 7.39 -1.65 18.51
CA GLU A 183 7.67 -3.04 18.88
C GLU A 183 9.18 -3.33 18.92
N ALA A 184 9.95 -2.82 17.96
CA ALA A 184 11.40 -3.01 17.94
C ALA A 184 12.14 -2.24 19.05
N ALA A 185 11.54 -1.15 19.56
CA ALA A 185 12.09 -0.37 20.67
C ALA A 185 11.66 -0.90 22.05
N HIS A 186 10.55 -1.66 22.10
CA HIS A 186 9.99 -2.25 23.31
C HIS A 186 10.28 -3.76 23.47
N ALA A 187 10.90 -4.42 22.47
CA ALA A 187 11.40 -5.80 22.52
C ALA A 187 12.85 -5.87 22.99
#